data_AF-A0A528LCS6-F1
#
_entry.id   AF-A0A528LCS6-F1
#
_cell.length_a   1.000
_cell.length_b   1.000
_cell.length_c   1.000
_cell.angle_alpha   90.00
_cell.angle_beta   90.00
_cell.angle_gamma   90.00
#
_symmetry.space_group_name_H-M   'P 1'
#
loop_
_entity.id
_entity.type
_entity.pdbx_description
1 polymer ?
#
loop_
_entity_poly.entity_id
_entity_poly.type
_entity_poly.pdbx_seq_one_letter_code
_entity_poly.pdbx_strand_id
1 'polypeptide(L)'
;HLTRNDLEAVDDPSQAWNALTVGAFTEKVDIIDTDFAGYAPIAPVGELSPRSRTSVVWDRQWPVKPEVVFEGGNLAHDGVLPGEPIDDLQILTTFYRPELRHFTTLGDTSAATAHAARMAGLILSARPELWPETVRALIVHSAEWTPAMRARIDACNGAKGEIQALVRRYGYGVPDLGRALLSTVNDLTLIVEDELQPFQREGGAAAKTRDMKLHRLPWPKEQLAALGAAQVELRVTLSYFIEPNPGERGWTRRHRYASHGLRFRVKSATETVDEFRARINQAARDEEEGAPAGGGEEWLLGTFRDRGSLHADFWSGSAADLAERDAIGVFPVGGWWKEKPYLERVDALARYALIVTIRAPGVDVDIFTPVEAALTVETSVET
;
A
#
# COMPACT_ATOMS: atom_id res chain seq x y z
N HIS A 1 19.46 1.11 17.19
CA HIS A 1 19.10 2.05 16.11
C HIS A 1 17.57 2.19 15.96
N LEU A 2 16.78 1.11 15.92
CA LEU A 2 15.31 1.20 15.71
C LEU A 2 14.56 2.20 16.60
N THR A 3 14.87 2.28 17.90
CA THR A 3 14.27 3.28 18.79
C THR A 3 14.49 4.71 18.28
N ARG A 4 15.68 5.01 17.74
CA ARG A 4 15.97 6.30 17.11
C ARG A 4 15.15 6.50 15.84
N ASN A 5 15.03 5.47 15.00
CA ASN A 5 14.23 5.53 13.77
C ASN A 5 12.75 5.80 14.04
N ASP A 6 12.21 5.27 15.14
CA ASP A 6 10.83 5.51 15.55
C ASP A 6 10.60 6.93 16.07
N LEU A 7 11.57 7.47 16.83
CA LEU A 7 11.49 8.80 17.41
C LEU A 7 11.78 9.92 16.40
N GLU A 8 12.55 9.64 15.35
CA GLU A 8 12.80 10.55 14.25
C GLU A 8 11.69 10.43 13.19
N ALA A 9 10.75 11.38 13.22
CA ALA A 9 9.67 11.47 12.26
C ALA A 9 10.17 11.70 10.82
N VAL A 10 9.50 11.10 9.84
CA VAL A 10 9.71 11.45 8.42
C VAL A 10 9.40 12.94 8.19
N ASP A 11 10.22 13.59 7.37
CA ASP A 11 10.15 15.03 7.09
C ASP A 11 9.28 15.34 5.86
N ASP A 12 8.94 16.61 5.72
CA ASP A 12 8.35 17.18 4.52
C ASP A 12 9.19 16.82 3.26
N PRO A 13 8.55 16.42 2.13
CA PRO A 13 7.11 16.40 1.86
C PRO A 13 6.43 15.03 2.10
N SER A 14 6.99 14.15 2.94
CA SER A 14 6.54 12.76 3.12
C SER A 14 5.09 12.61 3.60
N GLN A 15 4.51 13.64 4.22
CA GLN A 15 3.13 13.68 4.67
C GLN A 15 2.10 13.84 3.54
N ALA A 16 2.53 14.16 2.33
CA ALA A 16 1.64 14.30 1.18
C ALA A 16 0.94 12.96 0.87
N TRP A 17 -0.39 12.99 0.74
CA TRP A 17 -1.18 11.76 0.54
C TRP A 17 -0.92 11.13 -0.83
N ASN A 18 -0.59 11.94 -1.84
CA ASN A 18 -0.35 11.47 -3.19
C ASN A 18 1.07 10.92 -3.40
N ALA A 19 2.06 11.36 -2.62
CA ALA A 19 3.43 10.89 -2.77
C ALA A 19 3.58 9.46 -2.29
N LEU A 20 4.35 8.65 -3.01
CA LEU A 20 4.86 7.37 -2.50
C LEU A 20 6.12 7.66 -1.67
N THR A 21 6.04 7.44 -0.36
CA THR A 21 7.16 7.68 0.55
C THR A 21 7.93 6.40 0.78
N VAL A 22 9.25 6.51 0.65
CA VAL A 22 10.17 5.37 0.65
C VAL A 22 11.09 5.46 1.87
N GLY A 23 11.06 4.44 2.71
CA GLY A 23 12.05 4.24 3.77
C GLY A 23 13.22 3.39 3.27
N ALA A 24 14.24 3.25 4.11
CA ALA A 24 15.41 2.44 3.81
C ALA A 24 15.48 1.21 4.72
N PHE A 25 15.64 0.03 4.14
CA PHE A 25 16.09 -1.19 4.83
C PHE A 25 17.49 -1.57 4.35
N THR A 26 18.09 -2.59 4.93
CA THR A 26 19.38 -3.08 4.42
C THR A 26 19.61 -4.58 4.54
N GLU A 27 20.16 -5.16 3.47
CA GLU A 27 20.80 -6.47 3.44
C GLU A 27 22.33 -6.36 3.49
N LYS A 28 22.88 -5.15 3.36
CA LYS A 28 24.32 -4.91 3.37
C LYS A 28 24.87 -4.93 4.80
N VAL A 29 25.49 -6.05 5.15
CA VAL A 29 26.06 -6.28 6.49
C VAL A 29 27.52 -6.71 6.46
N ASP A 30 28.04 -7.08 5.29
CA ASP A 30 29.41 -7.56 5.14
C ASP A 30 30.37 -6.38 5.07
N ILE A 31 31.40 -6.41 5.90
CA ILE A 31 32.54 -5.48 5.89
C ILE A 31 33.77 -6.30 5.51
N ILE A 32 34.33 -6.03 4.34
CA ILE A 32 35.44 -6.76 3.74
C ILE A 32 36.71 -5.91 3.64
N ASP A 33 36.57 -4.58 3.65
CA ASP A 33 37.70 -3.65 3.66
C ASP A 33 38.49 -3.78 4.97
N THR A 34 39.77 -4.08 4.83
CA THR A 34 40.69 -4.28 5.94
C THR A 34 40.94 -3.03 6.76
N ASP A 35 40.73 -1.84 6.19
CA ASP A 35 40.85 -0.57 6.92
C ASP A 35 39.75 -0.44 8.00
N PHE A 36 38.64 -1.15 7.83
CA PHE A 36 37.54 -1.24 8.79
C PHE A 36 37.56 -2.57 9.58
N ALA A 37 38.72 -3.22 9.70
CA ALA A 37 38.87 -4.42 10.52
C ALA A 37 38.45 -4.14 11.98
N GLY A 38 37.50 -4.93 12.48
CA GLY A 38 36.93 -4.78 13.83
C GLY A 38 35.67 -3.91 13.90
N TYR A 39 35.27 -3.29 12.79
CA TYR A 39 33.95 -2.65 12.70
C TYR A 39 32.84 -3.68 12.52
N ALA A 40 31.61 -3.27 12.88
CA ALA A 40 30.40 -4.04 12.68
C ALA A 40 29.28 -3.19 12.04
N PRO A 41 28.36 -3.78 11.27
CA PRO A 41 27.18 -3.09 10.78
C PRO A 41 26.21 -2.73 11.92
N ILE A 42 25.58 -1.56 11.86
CA ILE A 42 24.61 -1.11 12.88
C ILE A 42 23.27 -1.85 12.79
N ALA A 43 22.75 -2.04 11.58
CA ALA A 43 21.50 -2.77 11.36
C ALA A 43 21.80 -4.23 10.99
N PRO A 44 21.05 -5.21 11.55
CA PRO A 44 21.13 -6.59 11.09
C PRO A 44 20.50 -6.74 9.70
N VAL A 45 20.80 -7.84 9.03
CA VAL A 45 20.29 -8.15 7.69
C VAL A 45 18.76 -8.13 7.66
N GLY A 46 18.21 -7.49 6.63
CA GLY A 46 16.78 -7.39 6.40
C GLY A 46 16.05 -6.43 7.37
N GLU A 47 16.74 -5.65 8.19
CA GLU A 47 16.14 -4.70 9.12
C GLU A 47 16.16 -3.27 8.56
N LEU A 48 15.44 -2.35 9.21
CA LEU A 48 15.45 -0.94 8.84
C LEU A 48 16.87 -0.36 8.89
N SER A 49 17.25 0.41 7.87
CA SER A 49 18.55 1.08 7.78
C SER A 49 18.71 2.09 8.93
N PRO A 50 19.92 2.26 9.50
CA PRO A 50 20.14 3.07 10.70
C PRO A 50 19.67 4.53 10.61
N ARG A 51 19.62 5.10 9.40
CA ARG A 51 19.19 6.49 9.15
C ARG A 51 17.80 6.62 8.53
N SER A 52 17.03 5.53 8.41
CA SER A 52 15.64 5.64 7.97
C SER A 52 14.78 6.28 9.04
N ARG A 53 13.90 7.20 8.64
CA ARG A 53 12.91 7.81 9.53
C ARG A 53 11.53 7.18 9.32
N THR A 54 10.65 7.32 10.30
CA THR A 54 9.35 6.61 10.31
C THR A 54 8.20 7.54 10.68
N SER A 55 6.96 7.05 10.61
CA SER A 55 5.79 7.80 11.12
C SER A 55 5.27 7.27 12.45
N VAL A 56 6.04 6.45 13.18
CA VAL A 56 5.56 5.77 14.41
C VAL A 56 5.01 6.76 15.44
N VAL A 57 5.67 7.91 15.61
CA VAL A 57 5.26 8.97 16.54
C VAL A 57 4.17 9.91 16.00
N TRP A 58 3.70 9.74 14.76
CA TRP A 58 2.66 10.59 14.20
C TRP A 58 1.30 10.32 14.81
N ASP A 59 0.48 11.37 14.90
CA ASP A 59 -0.92 11.23 15.28
C ASP A 59 -1.63 10.20 14.43
N ARG A 60 -2.59 9.51 15.05
CA ARG A 60 -3.35 8.45 14.38
C ARG A 60 -4.04 8.97 13.12
N GLN A 61 -4.47 10.23 13.03
CA GLN A 61 -5.14 10.73 11.82
C GLN A 61 -4.31 10.70 10.52
N TRP A 62 -2.98 10.63 10.61
CA TRP A 62 -2.11 10.64 9.43
C TRP A 62 -2.02 9.26 8.75
N PRO A 63 -1.82 9.21 7.42
CA PRO A 63 -1.58 7.96 6.71
C PRO A 63 -0.33 7.22 7.20
N VAL A 64 -0.20 5.98 6.75
CA VAL A 64 1.00 5.15 6.92
C VAL A 64 2.13 5.74 6.10
N LYS A 65 3.27 6.03 6.75
CA LYS A 65 4.50 6.51 6.11
C LYS A 65 5.73 5.90 6.79
N PRO A 66 6.77 5.45 6.05
CA PRO A 66 6.77 5.24 4.60
C PRO A 66 5.75 4.16 4.19
N GLU A 67 5.38 4.11 2.92
CA GLU A 67 4.54 3.02 2.42
C GLU A 67 5.35 1.76 2.11
N VAL A 68 6.61 1.91 1.71
CA VAL A 68 7.50 0.80 1.33
C VAL A 68 8.93 1.12 1.75
N VAL A 69 9.76 0.10 1.82
CA VAL A 69 11.20 0.25 2.07
C VAL A 69 12.03 -0.40 0.96
N PHE A 70 13.14 0.23 0.58
CA PHE A 70 14.11 -0.30 -0.39
C PHE A 70 15.52 -0.30 0.20
N GLU A 71 16.45 -1.03 -0.43
CA GLU A 71 17.84 -1.09 0.02
C GLU A 71 18.43 0.32 0.07
N GLY A 72 18.84 0.74 1.25
CA GLY A 72 19.50 2.04 1.49
C GLY A 72 20.90 1.90 2.07
N GLY A 73 21.38 0.69 2.29
CA GLY A 73 22.68 0.46 2.90
C GLY A 73 22.65 0.63 4.41
N ASN A 74 23.84 0.55 4.98
CA ASN A 74 24.06 0.44 6.41
C ASN A 74 25.21 1.36 6.85
N LEU A 75 25.42 1.45 8.15
CA LEU A 75 26.54 2.17 8.74
C LEU A 75 27.44 1.18 9.48
N ALA A 76 28.74 1.40 9.43
CA ALA A 76 29.72 0.65 10.18
C ALA A 76 30.03 1.38 11.49
N HIS A 77 30.27 0.65 12.59
CA HIS A 77 30.71 1.22 13.85
C HIS A 77 31.83 0.40 14.47
N ASP A 78 32.73 1.07 15.19
CA ASP A 78 33.80 0.47 16.01
C ASP A 78 33.37 0.23 17.47
N GLY A 79 32.15 0.65 17.82
CA GLY A 79 31.61 0.58 19.18
C GLY A 79 31.87 1.83 20.03
N VAL A 80 32.60 2.81 19.49
CA VAL A 80 32.88 4.10 20.13
C VAL A 80 32.12 5.23 19.44
N LEU A 81 32.09 5.25 18.10
CA LEU A 81 31.43 6.28 17.30
C LEU A 81 30.00 5.90 16.88
N PRO A 82 29.12 6.87 16.56
CA PRO A 82 27.70 6.64 16.25
C PRO A 82 27.40 5.89 14.95
N GLY A 83 28.43 5.64 14.12
CA GLY A 83 28.34 4.98 12.82
C GLY A 83 28.80 5.85 11.65
N GLU A 84 29.53 5.27 10.71
CA GLU A 84 29.99 5.94 9.49
C GLU A 84 29.59 5.16 8.22
N PRO A 85 29.28 5.87 7.11
CA PRO A 85 28.96 5.22 5.85
C PRO A 85 30.26 4.80 5.14
N ILE A 86 30.49 3.49 5.06
CA ILE A 86 31.64 2.90 4.36
C ILE A 86 31.18 2.26 3.06
N ASP A 87 32.03 2.24 2.03
CA ASP A 87 31.63 1.81 0.69
C ASP A 87 31.04 0.38 0.65
N ASP A 88 31.58 -0.54 1.45
CA ASP A 88 31.09 -1.92 1.59
C ASP A 88 29.60 -2.00 1.97
N LEU A 89 29.12 -1.01 2.73
CA LEU A 89 27.78 -0.93 3.26
C LEU A 89 26.88 0.05 2.49
N GLN A 90 27.33 0.60 1.36
CA GLN A 90 26.58 1.56 0.53
C GLN A 90 26.28 1.01 -0.87
N ILE A 91 25.33 1.63 -1.58
CA ILE A 91 24.93 1.19 -2.91
C ILE A 91 25.86 1.81 -3.95
N LEU A 92 26.44 0.97 -4.81
CA LEU A 92 27.25 1.44 -5.94
C LEU A 92 26.36 2.10 -7.01
N THR A 93 26.77 3.28 -7.46
CA THR A 93 26.10 4.04 -8.52
C THR A 93 27.11 4.76 -9.43
N THR A 94 26.64 5.33 -10.53
CA THR A 94 27.46 6.13 -11.44
C THR A 94 27.71 7.52 -10.86
N PHE A 95 28.93 8.03 -11.01
CA PHE A 95 29.25 9.40 -10.62
C PHE A 95 28.76 10.39 -11.71
N TYR A 96 28.30 11.56 -11.29
CA TYR A 96 27.67 12.55 -12.19
C TYR A 96 28.65 13.20 -13.21
N ARG A 97 29.97 13.02 -13.02
CA ARG A 97 31.04 13.50 -13.92
C ARG A 97 32.01 12.36 -14.27
N PRO A 98 31.69 11.57 -15.30
CA PRO A 98 32.45 10.38 -15.68
C PRO A 98 33.95 10.64 -15.90
N GLU A 99 34.31 11.84 -16.35
CA GLU A 99 35.68 12.27 -16.60
C GLU A 99 36.53 12.45 -15.33
N LEU A 100 35.89 12.64 -14.17
CA LEU A 100 36.57 12.75 -12.88
C LEU A 100 36.62 11.40 -12.15
N ARG A 101 35.53 10.65 -12.21
CA ARG A 101 35.39 9.33 -11.58
C ARG A 101 34.23 8.61 -12.28
N HIS A 102 34.33 7.29 -12.44
CA HIS A 102 33.27 6.51 -13.07
C HIS A 102 32.12 6.16 -12.11
N PHE A 103 32.44 5.74 -10.88
CA PHE A 103 31.47 5.24 -9.91
C PHE A 103 31.57 5.96 -8.57
N THR A 104 30.50 5.97 -7.80
CA THR A 104 30.46 6.45 -6.42
C THR A 104 29.47 5.60 -5.63
N THR A 105 29.40 5.81 -4.33
CA THR A 105 28.38 5.20 -3.47
C THR A 105 27.27 6.18 -3.13
N LEU A 106 26.09 5.65 -2.84
CA LEU A 106 24.90 6.34 -2.35
C LEU A 106 24.29 5.49 -1.23
N GLY A 107 23.64 6.12 -0.25
CA GLY A 107 22.96 5.40 0.82
C GLY A 107 21.71 6.09 1.35
N ASP A 108 21.24 5.55 2.45
CA ASP A 108 20.04 5.88 3.20
C ASP A 108 18.77 5.89 2.33
N THR A 109 17.80 6.71 2.74
CA THR A 109 16.54 6.92 2.03
C THR A 109 16.74 7.50 0.63
N SER A 110 17.89 8.13 0.33
CA SER A 110 18.21 8.60 -1.02
C SER A 110 18.50 7.45 -1.98
N ALA A 111 19.30 6.46 -1.58
CA ALA A 111 19.49 5.23 -2.34
C ALA A 111 18.17 4.45 -2.49
N ALA A 112 17.44 4.29 -1.39
CA ALA A 112 16.15 3.61 -1.41
C ALA A 112 15.15 4.29 -2.37
N THR A 113 15.08 5.62 -2.36
CA THR A 113 14.22 6.39 -3.28
C THR A 113 14.66 6.23 -4.74
N ALA A 114 15.96 6.21 -5.01
CA ALA A 114 16.48 5.95 -6.35
C ALA A 114 16.09 4.55 -6.87
N HIS A 115 16.12 3.52 -6.00
CA HIS A 115 15.64 2.19 -6.33
C HIS A 115 14.13 2.14 -6.58
N ALA A 116 13.33 2.83 -5.77
CA ALA A 116 11.89 2.94 -5.99
C ALA A 116 11.56 3.64 -7.32
N ALA A 117 12.26 4.73 -7.64
CA ALA A 117 12.11 5.44 -8.91
C ALA A 117 12.49 4.56 -10.11
N ARG A 118 13.57 3.77 -9.99
CA ARG A 118 13.96 2.77 -11.00
C ARG A 118 12.86 1.73 -11.18
N MET A 119 12.29 1.20 -10.10
CA MET A 119 11.19 0.22 -10.17
C MET A 119 9.96 0.81 -10.85
N ALA A 120 9.55 2.02 -10.50
CA ALA A 120 8.45 2.72 -11.16
C ALA A 120 8.69 2.90 -12.67
N GLY A 121 9.92 3.30 -13.04
CA GLY A 121 10.33 3.43 -14.45
C GLY A 121 10.31 2.11 -15.21
N LEU A 122 10.72 1.00 -14.58
CA LEU A 122 10.65 -0.34 -15.18
C LEU A 122 9.20 -0.82 -15.37
N ILE A 123 8.31 -0.53 -14.41
CA ILE A 123 6.88 -0.84 -14.54
C ILE A 123 6.28 -0.07 -15.72
N LEU A 124 6.50 1.25 -15.77
CA LEU A 124 6.03 2.10 -16.88
C LEU A 124 6.64 1.70 -18.22
N SER A 125 7.90 1.24 -18.24
CA SER A 125 8.52 0.75 -19.47
C SER A 125 7.91 -0.57 -19.95
N ALA A 126 7.49 -1.44 -19.03
CA ALA A 126 6.90 -2.74 -19.35
C ALA A 126 5.40 -2.65 -19.69
N ARG A 127 4.71 -1.65 -19.13
CA ARG A 127 3.27 -1.38 -19.31
C ARG A 127 3.03 0.14 -19.40
N PRO A 128 3.30 0.78 -20.55
CA PRO A 128 3.23 2.24 -20.71
C PRO A 128 1.84 2.86 -20.55
N GLU A 129 0.79 2.04 -20.67
CA GLU A 129 -0.62 2.43 -20.56
C GLU A 129 -1.11 2.61 -19.12
N LEU A 130 -0.40 2.06 -18.14
CA LEU A 130 -0.83 2.11 -16.74
C LEU A 130 -0.88 3.53 -16.19
N TRP A 131 -1.92 3.80 -15.42
CA TRP A 131 -2.05 5.06 -14.69
C TRP A 131 -1.02 5.15 -13.56
N PRO A 132 -0.59 6.37 -13.18
CA PRO A 132 0.31 6.54 -12.06
C PRO A 132 -0.25 6.00 -10.72
N GLU A 133 -1.58 6.04 -10.54
CA GLU A 133 -2.28 5.41 -9.42
C GLU A 133 -2.00 3.90 -9.36
N THR A 134 -2.00 3.24 -10.52
CA THR A 134 -1.74 1.80 -10.68
C THR A 134 -0.28 1.47 -10.45
N VAL A 135 0.65 2.25 -11.00
CA VAL A 135 2.09 2.08 -10.73
C VAL A 135 2.38 2.20 -9.22
N ARG A 136 1.81 3.21 -8.56
CA ARG A 136 1.92 3.38 -7.11
C ARG A 136 1.32 2.19 -6.36
N ALA A 137 0.15 1.71 -6.80
CA ALA A 137 -0.50 0.54 -6.21
C ALA A 137 0.35 -0.72 -6.37
N LEU A 138 0.91 -0.99 -7.56
CA LEU A 138 1.73 -2.17 -7.84
C LEU A 138 3.00 -2.23 -6.99
N ILE A 139 3.68 -1.10 -6.81
CA ILE A 139 4.87 -1.05 -5.93
C ILE A 139 4.50 -1.43 -4.51
N VAL A 140 3.39 -0.90 -4.00
CA VAL A 140 2.94 -1.16 -2.63
C VAL A 140 2.34 -2.57 -2.50
N HIS A 141 1.64 -3.05 -3.52
CA HIS A 141 0.97 -4.35 -3.54
C HIS A 141 1.95 -5.52 -3.71
N SER A 142 3.09 -5.29 -4.35
CA SER A 142 4.17 -6.30 -4.48
C SER A 142 5.08 -6.36 -3.26
N ALA A 143 4.90 -5.48 -2.27
CA ALA A 143 5.76 -5.39 -1.10
C ALA A 143 5.51 -6.51 -0.09
N GLU A 144 6.58 -7.11 0.43
CA GLU A 144 6.53 -8.09 1.51
C GLU A 144 7.54 -7.76 2.60
N TRP A 145 7.21 -8.07 3.84
CA TRP A 145 8.14 -7.91 4.96
C TRP A 145 9.26 -8.94 4.86
N THR A 146 10.50 -8.48 5.04
CA THR A 146 11.67 -9.38 5.16
C THR A 146 11.48 -10.37 6.32
N PRO A 147 12.24 -11.47 6.38
CA PRO A 147 12.15 -12.39 7.52
C PRO A 147 12.29 -11.71 8.89
N ALA A 148 13.19 -10.72 9.01
CA ALA A 148 13.39 -9.94 10.23
C ALA A 148 12.16 -9.08 10.59
N MET A 149 11.59 -8.39 9.61
CA MET A 149 10.38 -7.58 9.80
C MET A 149 9.16 -8.46 10.11
N ARG A 150 9.00 -9.56 9.37
CA ARG A 150 7.91 -10.53 9.52
C ARG A 150 7.87 -11.13 10.92
N ALA A 151 9.03 -11.56 11.43
CA ALA A 151 9.16 -12.10 12.78
C ALA A 151 8.66 -11.13 13.86
N ARG A 152 8.87 -9.82 13.69
CA ARG A 152 8.35 -8.81 14.63
C ARG A 152 6.83 -8.68 14.55
N ILE A 153 6.27 -8.74 13.36
CA ILE A 153 4.82 -8.63 13.17
C ILE A 153 4.12 -9.87 13.73
N ASP A 154 4.70 -11.06 13.53
CA ASP A 154 4.17 -12.30 14.10
C ASP A 154 4.26 -12.31 15.63
N ALA A 155 5.33 -11.76 16.19
CA ALA A 155 5.49 -11.63 17.64
C ALA A 155 4.41 -10.76 18.29
N CYS A 156 3.69 -9.91 17.53
CA CYS A 156 2.56 -9.15 18.04
C CYS A 156 1.32 -10.02 18.32
N ASN A 157 1.27 -11.29 17.86
CA ASN A 157 0.14 -12.21 18.08
C ASN A 157 -1.23 -11.59 17.75
N GLY A 158 -1.31 -10.80 16.67
CA GLY A 158 -2.56 -10.13 16.25
C GLY A 158 -2.89 -8.83 17.01
N ALA A 159 -2.02 -8.35 17.90
CA ALA A 159 -2.21 -7.08 18.60
C ALA A 159 -2.19 -5.89 17.61
N LYS A 160 -3.38 -5.47 17.17
CA LYS A 160 -3.55 -4.46 16.11
C LYS A 160 -2.78 -3.16 16.37
N GLY A 161 -2.70 -2.70 17.62
CA GLY A 161 -1.97 -1.48 17.96
C GLY A 161 -0.46 -1.58 17.69
N GLU A 162 0.14 -2.74 17.97
CA GLU A 162 1.56 -2.99 17.73
C GLU A 162 1.85 -3.20 16.25
N ILE A 163 0.99 -3.96 15.55
CA ILE A 163 1.07 -4.15 14.10
C ILE A 163 0.98 -2.79 13.40
N GLN A 164 0.09 -1.90 13.83
CA GLN A 164 -0.02 -0.53 13.30
C GLN A 164 1.29 0.25 13.47
N ALA A 165 1.98 0.12 14.60
CA ALA A 165 3.28 0.76 14.81
C ALA A 165 4.36 0.16 13.89
N LEU A 166 4.37 -1.16 13.70
CA LEU A 166 5.31 -1.81 12.79
C LEU A 166 5.06 -1.43 11.33
N VAL A 167 3.81 -1.31 10.90
CA VAL A 167 3.48 -0.80 9.56
C VAL A 167 3.87 0.67 9.40
N ARG A 168 3.80 1.49 10.46
CA ARG A 168 4.36 2.86 10.42
C ARG A 168 5.90 2.90 10.39
N ARG A 169 6.58 1.80 10.74
CA ARG A 169 8.04 1.67 10.69
C ARG A 169 8.51 1.15 9.33
N TYR A 170 7.90 0.07 8.85
CA TYR A 170 8.35 -0.68 7.66
C TYR A 170 7.51 -0.43 6.41
N GLY A 171 6.39 0.30 6.54
CA GLY A 171 5.35 0.29 5.53
C GLY A 171 4.80 -1.13 5.32
N TYR A 172 4.48 -1.43 4.07
CA TYR A 172 4.07 -2.75 3.61
C TYR A 172 5.25 -3.67 3.26
N GLY A 173 6.50 -3.25 3.55
CA GLY A 173 7.71 -4.03 3.34
C GLY A 173 8.49 -3.65 2.08
N VAL A 174 9.20 -4.64 1.53
CA VAL A 174 10.11 -4.51 0.39
C VAL A 174 9.40 -4.92 -0.91
N PRO A 175 9.19 -4.01 -1.86
CA PRO A 175 8.61 -4.31 -3.17
C PRO A 175 9.46 -5.29 -3.99
N ASP A 176 8.78 -6.12 -4.79
CA ASP A 176 9.42 -7.01 -5.75
C ASP A 176 8.92 -6.73 -7.16
N LEU A 177 9.85 -6.53 -8.09
CA LEU A 177 9.52 -6.19 -9.48
C LEU A 177 8.86 -7.37 -10.22
N GLY A 178 9.27 -8.60 -9.92
CA GLY A 178 8.67 -9.80 -10.50
C GLY A 178 7.18 -9.88 -10.17
N ARG A 179 6.85 -9.80 -8.88
CA ARG A 179 5.46 -9.78 -8.37
C ARG A 179 4.67 -8.56 -8.85
N ALA A 180 5.32 -7.42 -9.08
CA ALA A 180 4.65 -6.25 -9.61
C ALA A 180 4.28 -6.37 -11.09
N LEU A 181 4.97 -7.23 -11.86
CA LEU A 181 4.77 -7.36 -13.31
C LEU A 181 4.11 -8.66 -13.74
N LEU A 182 4.21 -9.70 -12.92
CA LEU A 182 3.87 -11.06 -13.26
C LEU A 182 2.95 -11.66 -12.18
N SER A 183 1.93 -12.38 -12.63
CA SER A 183 1.20 -13.35 -11.80
C SER A 183 1.84 -14.73 -11.96
N THR A 184 1.73 -15.57 -10.93
CA THR A 184 2.10 -17.00 -11.00
C THR A 184 0.85 -17.87 -10.90
N VAL A 185 0.98 -19.17 -11.21
CA VAL A 185 -0.16 -20.11 -11.21
C VAL A 185 -0.90 -20.18 -9.86
N ASN A 186 -0.21 -19.89 -8.76
CA ASN A 186 -0.71 -19.88 -7.38
C ASN A 186 -0.79 -18.46 -6.75
N ASP A 187 -0.55 -17.41 -7.54
CA ASP A 187 -0.59 -15.99 -7.15
C ASP A 187 -1.29 -15.20 -8.27
N LEU A 188 -2.63 -15.17 -8.22
CA LEU A 188 -3.45 -14.47 -9.20
C LEU A 188 -3.64 -13.02 -8.78
N THR A 189 -3.28 -12.08 -9.66
CA THR A 189 -3.48 -10.65 -9.46
C THR A 189 -4.45 -10.09 -10.50
N LEU A 190 -5.52 -9.44 -10.03
CA LEU A 190 -6.45 -8.65 -10.84
C LEU A 190 -6.15 -7.16 -10.66
N ILE A 191 -6.16 -6.42 -11.78
CA ILE A 191 -5.93 -4.97 -11.81
C ILE A 191 -7.14 -4.33 -12.47
N VAL A 192 -7.72 -3.33 -11.81
CA VAL A 192 -8.82 -2.51 -12.34
C VAL A 192 -8.41 -1.04 -12.30
N GLU A 193 -8.49 -0.37 -13.45
CA GLU A 193 -8.45 1.08 -13.60
C GLU A 193 -9.86 1.55 -13.96
N ASP A 194 -10.45 2.40 -13.13
CA ASP A 194 -11.82 2.89 -13.35
C ASP A 194 -11.99 4.28 -12.75
N GLU A 195 -13.10 4.92 -13.09
CA GLU A 195 -13.50 6.22 -12.61
C GLU A 195 -14.91 6.18 -12.00
N LEU A 196 -15.15 7.03 -10.99
CA LEU A 196 -16.47 7.23 -10.40
C LEU A 196 -16.71 8.72 -10.13
N GLN A 197 -17.97 9.14 -10.14
CA GLN A 197 -18.36 10.47 -9.68
C GLN A 197 -18.67 10.41 -8.17
N PRO A 198 -17.82 10.97 -7.28
CA PRO A 198 -17.99 10.79 -5.84
C PRO A 198 -19.27 11.41 -5.29
N PHE A 199 -19.62 12.59 -5.80
CA PHE A 199 -20.70 13.41 -5.26
C PHE A 199 -21.62 13.95 -6.35
N GLN A 200 -22.82 14.33 -5.95
CA GLN A 200 -23.73 15.10 -6.78
C GLN A 200 -24.50 16.11 -5.96
N ARG A 201 -24.98 17.14 -6.63
CA ARG A 201 -25.86 18.13 -6.04
C ARG A 201 -27.03 18.40 -6.96
N GLU A 202 -28.23 18.29 -6.41
CA GLU A 202 -29.48 18.61 -7.13
C GLU A 202 -29.98 19.98 -6.65
N GLY A 203 -29.92 20.97 -7.54
CA GLY A 203 -30.38 22.33 -7.26
C GLY A 203 -29.69 22.98 -6.05
N GLY A 204 -30.47 23.57 -5.15
CA GLY A 204 -29.96 24.25 -3.95
C GLY A 204 -29.55 23.32 -2.80
N ALA A 205 -29.84 22.02 -2.88
CA ALA A 205 -29.63 21.07 -1.77
C ALA A 205 -28.15 20.86 -1.41
N ALA A 206 -27.88 20.23 -0.26
CA ALA A 206 -26.52 19.81 0.08
C ALA A 206 -26.02 18.73 -0.88
N ALA A 207 -24.70 18.72 -1.15
CA ALA A 207 -24.11 17.65 -1.96
C ALA A 207 -24.22 16.30 -1.23
N LYS A 208 -24.59 15.24 -1.95
CA LYS A 208 -24.71 13.86 -1.46
C LYS A 208 -23.71 12.96 -2.19
N THR A 209 -23.41 11.79 -1.61
CA THR A 209 -22.67 10.73 -2.32
C THR A 209 -23.47 10.26 -3.53
N ARG A 210 -22.78 9.91 -4.61
CA ARG A 210 -23.40 9.49 -5.88
C ARG A 210 -23.05 8.04 -6.22
N ASP A 211 -21.87 7.82 -6.80
CA ASP A 211 -21.54 6.51 -7.37
C ASP A 211 -20.96 5.58 -6.30
N MET A 212 -21.29 4.29 -6.40
CA MET A 212 -20.59 3.18 -5.78
C MET A 212 -20.28 2.18 -6.88
N LYS A 213 -19.02 1.78 -7.02
CA LYS A 213 -18.58 0.79 -8.01
C LYS A 213 -18.51 -0.58 -7.34
N LEU A 214 -19.21 -1.55 -7.92
CA LEU A 214 -19.16 -2.95 -7.50
C LEU A 214 -18.37 -3.76 -8.52
N HIS A 215 -17.22 -4.27 -8.10
CA HIS A 215 -16.37 -5.16 -8.88
C HIS A 215 -16.68 -6.59 -8.50
N ARG A 216 -17.14 -7.39 -9.46
CA ARG A 216 -17.24 -8.84 -9.28
C ARG A 216 -15.90 -9.46 -9.60
N LEU A 217 -15.48 -10.39 -8.75
CA LEU A 217 -14.19 -11.03 -8.85
C LEU A 217 -14.43 -12.42 -9.46
N PRO A 218 -13.84 -12.72 -10.64
CA PRO A 218 -13.98 -14.00 -11.29
C PRO A 218 -13.14 -15.07 -10.59
N TRP A 219 -13.45 -15.37 -9.32
CA TRP A 219 -12.71 -16.35 -8.53
C TRP A 219 -12.83 -17.75 -9.12
N PRO A 220 -11.75 -18.55 -9.10
CA PRO A 220 -11.77 -19.95 -9.51
C PRO A 220 -12.44 -20.77 -8.39
N LYS A 221 -13.76 -20.63 -8.25
CA LYS A 221 -14.54 -21.13 -7.11
C LYS A 221 -14.38 -22.63 -6.91
N GLU A 222 -14.36 -23.40 -8.00
CA GLU A 222 -14.17 -24.86 -7.93
C GLU A 222 -12.80 -25.23 -7.36
N GLN A 223 -11.74 -24.57 -7.83
CA GLN A 223 -10.36 -24.79 -7.40
C GLN A 223 -10.20 -24.38 -5.93
N LEU A 224 -10.70 -23.20 -5.54
CA LEU A 224 -10.67 -22.75 -4.15
C LEU A 224 -11.49 -23.66 -3.22
N ALA A 225 -12.67 -24.11 -3.66
CA ALA A 225 -13.49 -25.03 -2.88
C ALA A 225 -12.80 -26.40 -2.69
N ALA A 226 -12.07 -26.89 -3.69
CA ALA A 226 -11.30 -28.13 -3.60
C ALA A 226 -10.18 -28.08 -2.54
N LEU A 227 -9.65 -26.90 -2.24
CA LEU A 227 -8.67 -26.69 -1.17
C LEU A 227 -9.29 -26.75 0.24
N GLY A 228 -10.61 -26.64 0.36
CA GLY A 228 -11.34 -26.75 1.61
C GLY A 228 -10.82 -25.79 2.69
N ALA A 229 -10.27 -26.36 3.76
CA ALA A 229 -9.79 -25.62 4.94
C ALA A 229 -8.35 -25.09 4.81
N ALA A 230 -7.70 -25.25 3.66
CA ALA A 230 -6.37 -24.68 3.42
C ALA A 230 -6.40 -23.17 3.67
N GLN A 231 -5.35 -22.67 4.33
CA GLN A 231 -5.21 -21.24 4.59
C GLN A 231 -4.77 -20.52 3.32
N VAL A 232 -5.50 -19.47 2.97
CA VAL A 232 -5.25 -18.61 1.82
C VAL A 232 -5.18 -17.16 2.27
N GLU A 233 -4.57 -16.33 1.45
CA GLU A 233 -4.48 -14.89 1.65
C GLU A 233 -5.22 -14.14 0.53
N LEU A 234 -5.91 -13.08 0.92
CA LEU A 234 -6.44 -12.06 0.02
C LEU A 234 -5.76 -10.73 0.35
N ARG A 235 -5.08 -10.15 -0.63
CA ARG A 235 -4.54 -8.80 -0.55
C ARG A 235 -5.35 -7.87 -1.42
N VAL A 236 -5.69 -6.70 -0.89
CA VAL A 236 -6.35 -5.63 -1.65
C VAL A 236 -5.54 -4.36 -1.53
N THR A 237 -5.35 -3.63 -2.63
CA THR A 237 -4.76 -2.30 -2.65
C THR A 237 -5.58 -1.36 -3.51
N LEU A 238 -6.12 -0.31 -2.89
CA LEU A 238 -6.84 0.77 -3.54
C LEU A 238 -5.96 2.03 -3.54
N SER A 239 -5.70 2.59 -4.71
CA SER A 239 -4.87 3.78 -4.91
C SER A 239 -5.62 4.80 -5.73
N TYR A 240 -5.67 6.04 -5.25
CA TYR A 240 -6.27 7.17 -5.97
C TYR A 240 -5.56 8.47 -5.60
N PHE A 241 -5.67 9.50 -6.43
CA PHE A 241 -5.12 10.81 -6.09
C PHE A 241 -6.20 11.78 -5.65
N ILE A 242 -5.88 12.54 -4.60
CA ILE A 242 -6.72 13.59 -4.06
C ILE A 242 -6.20 14.94 -4.51
N GLU A 243 -7.09 15.93 -4.59
CA GLU A 243 -6.68 17.32 -4.67
C GLU A 243 -6.58 17.86 -3.25
N PRO A 244 -5.38 18.34 -2.84
CA PRO A 244 -5.24 18.93 -1.52
C PRO A 244 -6.06 20.22 -1.44
N ASN A 245 -6.72 20.45 -0.30
CA ASN A 245 -7.53 21.63 -0.07
C ASN A 245 -6.66 22.91 -0.21
N PRO A 246 -7.05 23.87 -1.07
CA PRO A 246 -6.24 25.06 -1.34
C PRO A 246 -6.22 26.10 -0.20
N GLY A 247 -7.02 25.93 0.86
CA GLY A 247 -7.05 26.87 2.00
C GLY A 247 -6.03 26.55 3.09
N GLU A 248 -5.40 27.58 3.67
CA GLU A 248 -4.51 27.43 4.84
C GLU A 248 -5.25 26.83 6.06
N ARG A 249 -4.49 26.13 6.91
CA ARG A 249 -4.97 25.45 8.13
C ARG A 249 -5.64 26.42 9.10
N GLY A 250 -6.98 26.46 9.12
CA GLY A 250 -7.78 27.06 10.19
C GLY A 250 -8.12 26.09 11.32
N TRP A 251 -7.94 26.53 12.57
CA TRP A 251 -8.36 25.86 13.81
C TRP A 251 -9.90 25.72 13.88
N THR A 252 -10.45 24.60 13.43
CA THR A 252 -11.63 23.87 13.98
C THR A 252 -12.26 22.98 12.90
N ARG A 253 -12.16 21.64 13.09
CA ARG A 253 -12.93 20.54 12.47
C ARG A 253 -13.26 20.51 10.95
N ARG A 254 -12.88 21.47 10.09
CA ARG A 254 -13.55 21.61 8.77
C ARG A 254 -12.69 21.93 7.55
N HIS A 255 -11.43 21.50 7.53
CA HIS A 255 -10.69 21.39 6.28
C HIS A 255 -10.24 19.94 6.12
N ARG A 256 -11.11 19.11 5.51
CA ARG A 256 -10.65 17.84 4.95
C ARG A 256 -9.58 18.18 3.92
N TYR A 257 -8.37 17.70 4.19
CA TYR A 257 -7.22 17.88 3.30
C TYR A 257 -7.53 17.31 1.92
N ALA A 258 -8.19 16.15 1.84
CA ALA A 258 -8.58 15.52 0.59
C ALA A 258 -9.86 16.10 -0.03
N SER A 259 -9.86 16.17 -1.36
CA SER A 259 -11.03 16.43 -2.21
C SER A 259 -12.15 15.45 -1.99
N HIS A 260 -11.80 14.16 -1.99
CA HIS A 260 -12.67 13.03 -1.76
C HIS A 260 -11.87 11.93 -1.04
N GLY A 261 -12.53 11.14 -0.21
CA GLY A 261 -12.00 9.85 0.23
C GLY A 261 -12.61 8.72 -0.58
N LEU A 262 -11.90 7.63 -0.81
CA LEU A 262 -12.45 6.37 -1.30
C LEU A 262 -12.23 5.28 -0.25
N ARG A 263 -13.15 4.33 -0.17
CA ARG A 263 -13.06 3.15 0.68
C ARG A 263 -13.34 1.92 -0.14
N PHE A 264 -12.77 0.80 0.29
CA PHE A 264 -13.21 -0.51 -0.19
C PHE A 264 -13.75 -1.36 0.96
N ARG A 265 -14.74 -2.18 0.63
CA ARG A 265 -15.19 -3.31 1.45
C ARG A 265 -15.25 -4.54 0.55
N VAL A 266 -15.07 -5.71 1.14
CA VAL A 266 -15.16 -7.00 0.43
C VAL A 266 -16.42 -7.69 0.92
N LYS A 267 -17.18 -8.27 -0.01
CA LYS A 267 -18.36 -9.08 0.30
C LYS A 267 -17.94 -10.25 1.20
N SER A 268 -18.65 -10.48 2.29
CA SER A 268 -18.43 -11.63 3.17
C SER A 268 -18.96 -12.92 2.52
N ALA A 269 -18.46 -14.07 2.99
CA ALA A 269 -18.88 -15.38 2.49
C ALA A 269 -20.37 -15.66 2.72
N THR A 270 -20.96 -15.10 3.77
CA THR A 270 -22.32 -15.41 4.21
C THR A 270 -23.36 -14.38 3.80
N GLU A 271 -22.95 -13.27 3.15
CA GLU A 271 -23.88 -12.25 2.69
C GLU A 271 -24.11 -12.36 1.18
N THR A 272 -25.32 -12.00 0.75
CA THR A 272 -25.67 -11.81 -0.66
C THR A 272 -25.11 -10.48 -1.20
N VAL A 273 -25.10 -10.32 -2.53
CA VAL A 273 -24.67 -9.07 -3.15
C VAL A 273 -25.55 -7.87 -2.74
N ASP A 274 -26.85 -8.07 -2.55
CA ASP A 274 -27.75 -6.98 -2.17
C ASP A 274 -27.60 -6.60 -0.69
N GLU A 275 -27.39 -7.57 0.20
CA GLU A 275 -27.00 -7.30 1.60
C GLU A 275 -25.66 -6.56 1.67
N PHE A 276 -24.70 -6.96 0.85
CA PHE A 276 -23.40 -6.29 0.75
C PHE A 276 -23.54 -4.83 0.30
N ARG A 277 -24.36 -4.58 -0.72
CA ARG A 277 -24.68 -3.20 -1.17
C ARG A 277 -25.35 -2.39 -0.06
N ALA A 278 -26.28 -2.98 0.68
CA ALA A 278 -26.92 -2.32 1.81
C ALA A 278 -25.90 -1.98 2.92
N ARG A 279 -24.96 -2.89 3.20
CA ARG A 279 -23.86 -2.69 4.17
C ARG A 279 -22.91 -1.56 3.75
N ILE A 280 -22.56 -1.47 2.47
CA ILE A 280 -21.75 -0.35 1.95
C ILE A 280 -22.50 0.98 2.11
N ASN A 281 -23.78 1.02 1.74
CA ASN A 281 -24.60 2.22 1.87
C ASN A 281 -24.72 2.67 3.33
N GLN A 282 -24.83 1.73 4.28
CA GLN A 282 -24.81 2.04 5.70
C GLN A 282 -23.44 2.59 6.12
N ALA A 283 -22.35 1.94 5.73
CA ALA A 283 -20.99 2.38 6.06
C ALA A 283 -20.69 3.81 5.54
N ALA A 284 -21.16 4.13 4.33
CA ALA A 284 -21.02 5.47 3.76
C ALA A 284 -21.76 6.55 4.57
N ARG A 285 -22.94 6.21 5.12
CA ARG A 285 -23.72 7.11 6.00
C ARG A 285 -23.06 7.24 7.38
N ASP A 286 -22.65 6.13 7.97
CA ASP A 286 -21.99 6.12 9.28
C ASP A 286 -20.72 6.99 9.28
N GLU A 287 -19.90 6.89 8.23
CA GLU A 287 -18.69 7.71 8.09
C GLU A 287 -19.00 9.20 7.87
N GLU A 288 -20.15 9.52 7.28
CA GLU A 288 -20.63 10.89 7.16
C GLU A 288 -21.10 11.47 8.51
N GLU A 289 -21.80 10.67 9.31
CA GLU A 289 -22.27 11.05 10.64
C GLU A 289 -21.16 11.03 11.70
N GLY A 290 -19.96 10.54 11.34
CA GLY A 290 -18.84 10.36 12.27
C GLY A 290 -19.09 9.25 13.29
N ALA A 291 -19.99 8.33 12.96
CA ALA A 291 -20.24 7.15 13.77
C ALA A 291 -19.00 6.24 13.77
N PRO A 292 -18.71 5.53 14.89
CA PRO A 292 -17.62 4.59 14.93
C PRO A 292 -17.85 3.51 13.87
N ALA A 293 -16.81 3.24 13.07
CA ALA A 293 -16.87 2.19 12.07
C ALA A 293 -17.26 0.85 12.70
N GLY A 294 -18.32 0.23 12.20
CA GLY A 294 -18.76 -1.10 12.62
C GLY A 294 -17.65 -2.13 12.44
N GLY A 295 -17.35 -2.89 13.49
CA GLY A 295 -16.44 -4.02 13.42
C GLY A 295 -17.05 -5.16 12.61
N GLY A 296 -16.25 -5.88 11.82
CA GLY A 296 -16.81 -7.02 11.08
C GLY A 296 -15.90 -7.81 10.16
N GLU A 297 -14.65 -7.42 9.93
CA GLU A 297 -13.79 -8.21 9.04
C GLU A 297 -12.39 -8.40 9.66
N GLU A 298 -11.93 -9.65 9.69
CA GLU A 298 -10.63 -10.12 10.19
C GLU A 298 -9.47 -9.69 9.28
N TRP A 299 -9.43 -8.40 8.94
CA TRP A 299 -8.26 -7.82 8.29
C TRP A 299 -7.17 -7.53 9.29
N LEU A 300 -5.93 -7.66 8.82
CA LEU A 300 -4.73 -7.36 9.59
C LEU A 300 -4.74 -5.93 10.12
N LEU A 301 -5.03 -4.95 9.26
CA LEU A 301 -5.07 -3.53 9.63
C LEU A 301 -6.49 -3.04 9.95
N GLY A 302 -7.48 -3.51 9.19
CA GLY A 302 -8.86 -3.04 9.29
C GLY A 302 -8.95 -1.55 8.98
N THR A 303 -9.75 -0.79 9.75
CA THR A 303 -10.00 0.65 9.50
C THR A 303 -8.76 1.54 9.63
N PHE A 304 -7.65 1.02 10.14
CA PHE A 304 -6.37 1.74 10.11
C PHE A 304 -5.88 2.01 8.68
N ARG A 305 -6.21 1.14 7.71
CA ARG A 305 -5.84 1.30 6.30
C ARG A 305 -6.49 2.51 5.64
N ASP A 306 -7.64 2.95 6.14
CA ASP A 306 -8.56 3.93 5.49
C ASP A 306 -8.01 5.38 5.53
N ARG A 307 -6.73 5.59 5.88
CA ARG A 307 -6.08 6.91 5.99
C ARG A 307 -5.22 7.18 4.77
N GLY A 308 -5.27 8.42 4.27
CA GLY A 308 -4.55 8.80 3.06
C GLY A 308 -5.35 8.55 1.79
N SER A 309 -4.66 8.36 0.67
CA SER A 309 -5.25 8.05 -0.63
C SER A 309 -4.71 6.74 -1.24
N LEU A 310 -4.14 5.90 -0.37
CA LEU A 310 -3.63 4.58 -0.69
C LEU A 310 -3.95 3.65 0.48
N HIS A 311 -4.73 2.62 0.21
CA HIS A 311 -5.27 1.70 1.21
C HIS A 311 -4.86 0.29 0.82
N ALA A 312 -4.03 -0.36 1.63
CA ALA A 312 -3.68 -1.77 1.42
C ALA A 312 -3.90 -2.57 2.69
N ASP A 313 -4.33 -3.82 2.54
CA ASP A 313 -4.58 -4.70 3.68
C ASP A 313 -4.59 -6.17 3.25
N PHE A 314 -4.49 -7.03 4.26
CA PHE A 314 -4.38 -8.47 4.13
C PHE A 314 -5.50 -9.12 4.92
N TRP A 315 -6.16 -10.07 4.28
CA TRP A 315 -7.10 -10.98 4.91
C TRP A 315 -6.57 -12.40 4.78
N SER A 316 -6.75 -13.19 5.83
CA SER A 316 -6.43 -14.62 5.82
C SER A 316 -7.64 -15.41 6.29
N GLY A 317 -7.83 -16.59 5.71
CA GLY A 317 -8.92 -17.49 6.06
C GLY A 317 -8.91 -18.76 5.24
N SER A 318 -10.02 -19.50 5.28
CA SER A 318 -10.14 -20.73 4.51
C SER A 318 -10.34 -20.45 3.01
N ALA A 319 -9.88 -21.36 2.16
CA ALA A 319 -10.10 -21.27 0.72
C ALA A 319 -11.60 -21.28 0.36
N ALA A 320 -12.41 -22.04 1.09
CA ALA A 320 -13.86 -22.03 0.96
C ALA A 320 -14.48 -20.65 1.28
N ASP A 321 -14.02 -19.98 2.35
CA ASP A 321 -14.47 -18.62 2.68
C ASP A 321 -14.06 -17.59 1.62
N LEU A 322 -12.86 -17.76 1.03
CA LEU A 322 -12.37 -16.88 -0.02
C LEU A 322 -13.17 -17.04 -1.32
N ALA A 323 -13.56 -18.27 -1.67
CA ALA A 323 -14.35 -18.55 -2.87
C ALA A 323 -15.67 -17.76 -2.90
N GLU A 324 -16.27 -17.53 -1.73
CA GLU A 324 -17.52 -16.75 -1.59
C GLU A 324 -17.29 -15.24 -1.38
N ARG A 325 -16.04 -14.78 -1.25
CA ARG A 325 -15.66 -13.35 -1.17
C ARG A 325 -15.44 -12.77 -2.57
N ASP A 326 -16.44 -12.89 -3.43
CA ASP A 326 -16.37 -12.68 -4.87
C ASP A 326 -16.77 -11.27 -5.34
N ALA A 327 -16.79 -10.27 -4.44
CA ALA A 327 -17.05 -8.90 -4.84
C ALA A 327 -16.37 -7.86 -3.94
N ILE A 328 -15.94 -6.76 -4.55
CA ILE A 328 -15.40 -5.57 -3.87
C ILE A 328 -16.24 -4.36 -4.22
N GLY A 329 -16.67 -3.60 -3.22
CA GLY A 329 -17.32 -2.32 -3.41
C GLY A 329 -16.35 -1.18 -3.15
N VAL A 330 -16.21 -0.27 -4.10
CA VAL A 330 -15.48 1.00 -3.96
C VAL A 330 -16.50 2.14 -3.86
N PHE A 331 -16.39 2.96 -2.82
CA PHE A 331 -17.34 4.03 -2.55
C PHE A 331 -16.67 5.30 -1.99
N PRO A 332 -17.24 6.47 -2.28
CA PRO A 332 -16.71 7.75 -1.83
C PRO A 332 -17.12 8.08 -0.39
N VAL A 333 -16.23 8.77 0.33
CA VAL A 333 -16.47 9.25 1.70
C VAL A 333 -15.94 10.67 1.89
N GLY A 334 -16.86 11.61 2.09
CA GLY A 334 -16.61 13.03 2.39
C GLY A 334 -15.50 13.70 1.56
N GLY A 335 -15.06 14.88 1.99
CA GLY A 335 -14.00 15.63 1.33
C GLY A 335 -14.45 17.03 0.90
N TRP A 336 -13.50 17.88 0.56
CA TRP A 336 -13.82 19.29 0.29
C TRP A 336 -14.62 19.48 -1.00
N TRP A 337 -14.60 18.54 -1.95
CA TRP A 337 -15.49 18.59 -3.12
C TRP A 337 -16.96 18.58 -2.70
N LYS A 338 -17.32 17.84 -1.65
CA LYS A 338 -18.68 17.80 -1.07
C LYS A 338 -18.96 19.00 -0.17
N GLU A 339 -18.00 19.37 0.68
CA GLU A 339 -18.18 20.41 1.72
C GLU A 339 -18.12 21.85 1.18
N LYS A 340 -17.44 22.06 0.05
CA LYS A 340 -17.26 23.38 -0.60
C LYS A 340 -17.83 23.39 -2.02
N PRO A 341 -19.15 23.25 -2.20
CA PRO A 341 -19.76 23.17 -3.52
C PRO A 341 -19.56 24.45 -4.36
N TYR A 342 -19.24 25.58 -3.73
CA TYR A 342 -18.91 26.84 -4.41
C TYR A 342 -17.57 26.81 -5.17
N LEU A 343 -16.76 25.76 -5.00
CA LEU A 343 -15.54 25.52 -5.76
C LEU A 343 -15.79 24.69 -7.04
N GLU A 344 -17.05 24.40 -7.38
CA GLU A 344 -17.46 23.79 -8.66
C GLU A 344 -16.78 22.44 -8.98
N ARG A 345 -16.45 21.67 -7.93
CA ARG A 345 -15.84 20.33 -8.02
C ARG A 345 -16.77 19.17 -7.71
N VAL A 346 -18.03 19.44 -7.34
CA VAL A 346 -18.97 18.39 -6.90
C VAL A 346 -19.16 17.31 -7.96
N ASP A 347 -19.25 17.70 -9.24
CA ASP A 347 -19.49 16.80 -10.36
C ASP A 347 -18.21 16.24 -11.00
N ALA A 348 -17.04 16.41 -10.37
CA ALA A 348 -15.78 15.90 -10.88
C ALA A 348 -15.70 14.37 -10.79
N LEU A 349 -15.06 13.75 -11.78
CA LEU A 349 -14.72 12.32 -11.76
C LEU A 349 -13.43 12.08 -10.99
N ALA A 350 -13.38 10.97 -10.27
CA ALA A 350 -12.20 10.50 -9.56
C ALA A 350 -11.75 9.16 -10.14
N ARG A 351 -10.48 9.11 -10.57
CA ARG A 351 -9.81 7.89 -11.01
C ARG A 351 -9.30 7.10 -9.82
N TYR A 352 -9.32 5.78 -9.93
CA TYR A 352 -8.70 4.90 -8.96
C TYR A 352 -8.16 3.64 -9.64
N ALA A 353 -7.16 3.05 -8.98
CA ALA A 353 -6.64 1.73 -9.28
C ALA A 353 -6.97 0.78 -8.12
N LEU A 354 -7.54 -0.38 -8.44
CA LEU A 354 -7.82 -1.45 -7.50
C LEU A 354 -7.03 -2.69 -7.91
N ILE A 355 -6.16 -3.16 -7.02
CA ILE A 355 -5.37 -4.37 -7.21
C ILE A 355 -5.80 -5.40 -6.18
N VAL A 356 -6.13 -6.59 -6.64
CA VAL A 356 -6.62 -7.68 -5.80
C VAL A 356 -5.81 -8.93 -6.11
N THR A 357 -5.25 -9.55 -5.07
CA THR A 357 -4.45 -10.76 -5.22
C THR A 357 -4.95 -11.83 -4.28
N ILE A 358 -5.09 -13.06 -4.79
CA ILE A 358 -5.35 -14.26 -4.00
C ILE A 358 -4.14 -15.18 -4.04
N ARG A 359 -3.78 -15.73 -2.88
CA ARG A 359 -2.62 -16.62 -2.72
C ARG A 359 -3.01 -17.87 -1.95
N ALA A 360 -2.48 -19.00 -2.39
CA ALA A 360 -2.52 -20.27 -1.65
C ALA A 360 -1.09 -20.72 -1.32
N PRO A 361 -0.46 -20.16 -0.26
CA PRO A 361 0.93 -20.45 0.05
C PRO A 361 1.15 -21.94 0.37
N GLY A 362 2.18 -22.53 -0.23
CA GLY A 362 2.56 -23.93 0.04
C GLY A 362 1.62 -24.98 -0.56
N VAL A 363 0.69 -24.58 -1.43
CA VAL A 363 -0.23 -25.48 -2.14
C VAL A 363 0.04 -25.40 -3.64
N ASP A 364 0.22 -26.56 -4.28
CA ASP A 364 0.36 -26.67 -5.73
C ASP A 364 -1.04 -26.72 -6.36
N VAL A 365 -1.61 -25.55 -6.60
CA VAL A 365 -2.95 -25.37 -7.15
C VAL A 365 -2.93 -24.25 -8.18
N ASP A 366 -3.52 -24.52 -9.35
CA ASP A 366 -3.69 -23.54 -10.40
C ASP A 366 -4.96 -22.73 -10.17
N ILE A 367 -4.79 -21.51 -9.64
CA ILE A 367 -5.85 -20.51 -9.45
C ILE A 367 -5.80 -19.44 -10.54
N PHE A 368 -4.81 -19.46 -11.43
CA PHE A 368 -4.61 -18.45 -12.45
C PHE A 368 -5.35 -18.79 -13.76
N THR A 369 -5.08 -19.98 -14.32
CA THR A 369 -5.58 -20.38 -15.65
C THR A 369 -7.11 -20.32 -15.78
N PRO A 370 -7.91 -20.75 -14.77
CA PRO A 370 -9.36 -20.67 -14.88
C PRO A 370 -9.88 -19.22 -14.99
N VAL A 371 -9.19 -18.28 -14.35
CA VAL A 371 -9.58 -16.86 -14.35
C VAL A 371 -9.15 -16.16 -15.63
N GLU A 372 -7.94 -16.46 -16.13
CA GLU A 372 -7.47 -15.96 -17.42
C GLU A 372 -8.43 -16.36 -18.56
N ALA A 373 -8.89 -17.60 -18.55
CA ALA A 373 -9.87 -18.09 -19.52
C ALA A 373 -11.21 -17.34 -19.44
N ALA A 374 -11.71 -17.07 -18.23
CA ALA A 374 -12.96 -16.34 -18.03
C ALA A 374 -12.88 -14.89 -18.52
N LEU A 375 -11.78 -14.19 -18.22
CA LEU A 375 -11.57 -12.80 -18.64
C LEU A 375 -11.43 -12.66 -20.17
N THR A 376 -10.75 -13.61 -20.82
CA THR A 376 -10.58 -13.63 -22.28
C THR A 376 -11.93 -13.76 -23.00
N VAL A 377 -12.85 -14.54 -22.43
CA VAL A 377 -14.21 -14.68 -22.97
C VAL A 377 -14.99 -13.38 -22.81
N GLU A 378 -14.93 -12.72 -21.64
CA GLU A 378 -15.64 -11.45 -21.42
C GLU A 378 -15.16 -10.33 -22.35
N THR A 379 -13.85 -10.22 -22.62
CA THR A 379 -13.32 -9.21 -23.57
C THR A 379 -13.74 -9.48 -25.03
N SER A 380 -14.09 -10.71 -25.37
CA SER A 380 -14.53 -11.07 -26.74
C SER A 380 -16.01 -10.81 -27.02
N VAL A 381 -16.83 -10.60 -25.98
CA VAL A 381 -18.28 -10.41 -26.11
C VAL A 381 -18.68 -8.92 -26.25
N GLU A 382 -17.74 -7.99 -26.10
CA GLU A 382 -17.93 -6.60 -26.53
C GLU A 382 -17.65 -6.45 -28.04
N THR A 383 -18.65 -6.76 -28.88
CA THR A 383 -18.71 -6.32 -30.29
C THR A 383 -20.07 -5.78 -30.68
#